data_AF-A0A6J6SM05-F1
#
_entry.id   AF-A0A6J6SM05-F1
#
_cell.length_a   1.000
_cell.length_b   1.000
_cell.length_c   1.000
_cell.angle_alpha   90.00
_cell.angle_beta   90.00
_cell.angle_gamma   90.00
#
_symmetry.space_group_name_H-M   'P 1'
#
loop_
_entity.id
_entity.type
_entity.pdbx_description
1 polymer ?
#
loop_
_entity_poly.entity_id
_entity_poly.type
_entity_poly.pdbx_seq_one_letter_code
_entity_poly.pdbx_strand_id
1 'polypeptide(L)'
;MILICPAFVAETLRHTSLHEPAYLRRSVGLLALVGVLALLLAWAGAALTNRLRGDSFAPNVWHATLGQRRKGHLPYVIVELEDDRRVEGVLHAYTTIDGDHPRDIAVMNPKVTAGGEAWEPGADFVIINADRIRKIWMSLAPDPGAPTRRPSAAVAPSSAAAERA
;
A
#
# COMPACT_ATOMS: atom_id res chain seq x y z
N MET A 1 24.43 -57.51 -51.33
CA MET A 1 23.10 -57.88 -50.78
C MET A 1 23.35 -58.54 -49.43
N ILE A 2 23.31 -57.78 -48.34
CA ILE A 2 23.63 -58.27 -47.00
C ILE A 2 22.30 -58.55 -46.30
N LEU A 3 22.03 -59.84 -46.07
CA LEU A 3 20.89 -60.32 -45.29
C LEU A 3 21.11 -59.96 -43.81
N ILE A 4 20.36 -58.98 -43.33
CA ILE A 4 20.28 -58.65 -41.90
C ILE A 4 19.51 -59.78 -41.22
N CYS A 5 20.20 -60.50 -40.33
CA CYS A 5 19.66 -61.64 -39.61
C CYS A 5 18.60 -61.17 -38.58
N PRO A 6 17.33 -61.62 -38.66
CA PRO A 6 16.24 -61.12 -37.81
C PRO A 6 16.39 -61.51 -36.32
N ALA A 7 17.26 -62.47 -36.00
CA ALA A 7 17.53 -62.87 -34.62
C ALA A 7 18.29 -61.79 -33.82
N PHE A 8 19.12 -60.97 -34.47
CA PHE A 8 19.92 -59.96 -33.78
C PHE A 8 19.10 -58.72 -33.36
N VAL A 9 18.04 -58.41 -34.12
CA VAL A 9 17.11 -57.29 -33.82
C VAL A 9 16.13 -57.66 -32.70
N ALA A 10 15.76 -58.94 -32.59
CA ALA A 10 14.86 -59.42 -31.53
C ALA A 10 15.51 -59.46 -30.14
N GLU A 11 16.83 -59.67 -30.06
CA GLU A 11 17.58 -59.72 -28.81
C GLU A 11 17.89 -58.31 -28.26
N THR A 12 18.13 -57.33 -29.14
CA THR A 12 18.41 -55.94 -28.74
C THR A 12 17.16 -55.20 -28.25
N LEU A 13 15.97 -55.55 -28.73
CA LEU A 13 14.69 -55.00 -28.23
C LEU A 13 14.23 -55.64 -26.92
N ARG A 14 14.78 -56.79 -26.54
CA ARG A 14 14.41 -57.49 -25.30
C ARG A 14 15.14 -56.92 -24.07
N HIS A 15 16.32 -56.32 -24.26
CA HIS A 15 17.11 -55.74 -23.17
C HIS A 15 16.70 -54.33 -22.74
N THR A 16 15.88 -53.62 -23.52
CA THR A 16 15.42 -52.25 -23.20
C THR A 16 14.04 -52.19 -22.55
N SER A 17 13.34 -53.32 -22.38
CA SER A 17 11.94 -53.32 -21.94
C SER A 17 11.69 -53.75 -20.48
N LEU A 18 12.73 -54.12 -19.72
CA LEU A 18 12.56 -54.72 -18.38
C LEU A 18 13.14 -53.89 -17.21
N HIS A 19 13.75 -52.75 -17.50
CA HIS A 19 13.98 -51.68 -16.52
C HIS A 19 13.31 -50.46 -17.14
N GLU A 20 12.16 -49.98 -16.68
CA GLU A 20 12.15 -48.78 -15.85
C GLU A 20 10.77 -48.41 -15.22
N PRO A 21 9.79 -49.31 -14.94
CA PRO A 21 8.61 -48.88 -14.19
C PRO A 21 8.97 -48.49 -12.75
N ALA A 22 10.05 -49.08 -12.20
CA ALA A 22 10.53 -48.75 -10.85
C ALA A 22 11.23 -47.38 -10.79
N TYR A 23 12.02 -47.02 -11.80
CA TYR A 23 12.69 -45.72 -11.88
C TYR A 23 11.69 -44.61 -12.13
N LEU A 24 10.76 -44.79 -13.06
CA LEU A 24 9.72 -43.79 -13.32
C LEU A 24 8.84 -43.56 -12.08
N ARG A 25 8.43 -44.63 -11.38
CA ARG A 25 7.66 -44.52 -10.13
C ARG A 25 8.45 -43.84 -9.01
N ARG A 26 9.75 -44.14 -8.87
CA ARG A 26 10.62 -43.48 -7.89
C ARG A 26 10.81 -42.00 -8.20
N SER A 27 11.04 -41.65 -9.46
CA SER A 27 11.20 -40.27 -9.91
C SER A 27 9.91 -39.45 -9.71
N VAL A 28 8.75 -40.01 -10.05
CA VAL A 28 7.45 -39.38 -9.78
C VAL A 28 7.22 -39.21 -8.28
N GLY A 29 7.54 -40.22 -7.47
CA GLY A 29 7.45 -40.13 -6.01
C GLY A 29 8.36 -39.05 -5.42
N LEU A 30 9.58 -38.91 -5.95
CA LEU A 30 10.55 -37.92 -5.48
C LEU A 30 10.14 -36.50 -5.88
N LEU A 31 9.61 -36.31 -7.09
CA LEU A 31 9.04 -35.03 -7.53
C LEU A 31 7.82 -34.65 -6.70
N ALA A 32 6.94 -35.60 -6.39
CA ALA A 32 5.79 -35.38 -5.53
C ALA A 32 6.23 -34.99 -4.11
N LEU A 33 7.24 -35.67 -3.55
CA LEU A 33 7.79 -35.37 -2.24
C LEU A 33 8.38 -33.94 -2.19
N VAL A 34 9.16 -33.56 -3.19
CA VAL A 34 9.72 -32.20 -3.29
C VAL A 34 8.62 -31.16 -3.42
N GLY A 35 7.57 -31.43 -4.20
CA GLY A 35 6.42 -30.54 -4.33
C GLY A 35 5.67 -30.35 -3.02
N VAL A 36 5.42 -31.42 -2.28
CA VAL A 36 4.78 -31.38 -0.96
C VAL A 36 5.65 -30.61 0.03
N LEU A 37 6.97 -30.86 0.05
CA LEU A 37 7.90 -30.15 0.93
C LEU A 37 7.92 -28.65 0.61
N ALA A 38 7.92 -28.26 -0.67
CA ALA A 38 7.86 -26.86 -1.08
C ALA A 38 6.56 -26.18 -0.64
N LEU A 39 5.41 -26.87 -0.76
CA LEU A 39 4.12 -26.40 -0.28
C LEU A 39 4.10 -26.22 1.25
N LEU A 40 4.68 -27.16 2.00
CA LEU A 40 4.77 -27.07 3.45
C LEU A 40 5.68 -25.92 3.89
N LEU A 41 6.81 -25.71 3.22
CA LEU A 41 7.71 -24.59 3.49
C LEU A 41 7.06 -23.25 3.14
N ALA A 42 6.34 -23.17 2.01
CA ALA A 42 5.58 -21.99 1.63
C ALA A 42 4.46 -21.70 2.64
N TRP A 43 3.74 -22.71 3.08
CA TRP A 43 2.68 -22.57 4.09
C TRP A 43 3.24 -22.15 5.44
N ALA A 44 4.34 -22.79 5.89
CA ALA A 44 5.01 -22.43 7.14
C ALA A 44 5.60 -21.01 7.07
N GLY A 45 6.20 -20.63 5.95
CA GLY A 45 6.69 -19.28 5.71
C GLY A 45 5.56 -18.25 5.69
N ALA A 46 4.44 -18.56 5.04
CA ALA A 46 3.24 -17.71 5.03
C ALA A 46 2.63 -17.58 6.44
N ALA A 47 2.51 -18.69 7.18
CA ALA A 47 2.00 -18.68 8.55
C ALA A 47 2.93 -17.90 9.50
N LEU A 48 4.25 -18.06 9.35
CA LEU A 48 5.25 -17.34 10.15
C LEU A 48 5.25 -15.86 9.80
N THR A 49 5.24 -15.49 8.52
CA THR A 49 5.14 -14.09 8.09
C THR A 49 3.82 -13.45 8.50
N ASN A 50 2.70 -14.16 8.47
CA ASN A 50 1.43 -13.65 8.97
C ASN A 50 1.43 -13.48 10.50
N ARG A 51 2.12 -14.36 11.24
CA ARG A 51 2.32 -14.20 12.69
C ARG A 51 3.30 -13.08 13.04
N LEU A 52 4.32 -12.85 12.22
CA LEU A 52 5.31 -11.78 12.39
C LEU A 52 4.82 -10.43 11.87
N ARG A 53 3.89 -10.40 10.91
CA ARG A 53 3.13 -9.21 10.48
C ARG A 53 2.03 -8.88 11.48
N GLY A 54 2.34 -8.98 12.78
CA GLY A 54 1.43 -8.72 13.89
C GLY A 54 0.52 -7.55 13.60
N ASP A 55 -0.78 -7.78 13.75
CA ASP A 55 -1.90 -6.82 13.71
C ASP A 55 -1.73 -5.65 12.72
N SER A 56 -1.16 -5.96 11.55
CA SER A 56 -0.76 -4.93 10.61
C SER A 56 -2.00 -4.42 9.88
N PHE A 57 -2.39 -3.19 10.23
CA PHE A 57 -3.42 -2.37 9.61
C PHE A 57 -4.85 -2.57 10.13
N ALA A 58 -5.06 -2.37 11.43
CA ALA A 58 -6.36 -1.87 11.87
C ALA A 58 -6.49 -0.41 11.42
N PRO A 59 -7.56 0.01 10.72
CA PRO A 59 -7.76 1.41 10.38
C PRO A 59 -7.94 2.23 11.66
N ASN A 60 -6.85 2.82 12.15
CA ASN A 60 -6.88 3.71 13.30
C ASN A 60 -7.42 5.09 12.90
N VAL A 61 -7.97 5.82 13.88
CA VAL A 61 -8.62 7.13 13.65
C VAL A 61 -7.69 8.11 12.95
N TRP A 62 -6.38 8.01 13.23
CA TRP A 62 -5.33 8.81 12.59
C TRP A 62 -5.27 8.56 11.09
N HIS A 63 -5.15 7.31 10.66
CA HIS A 63 -5.13 6.97 9.24
C HIS A 63 -6.46 7.31 8.55
N ALA A 64 -7.59 7.03 9.20
CA ALA A 64 -8.91 7.28 8.64
C ALA A 64 -9.23 8.78 8.46
N THR A 65 -8.66 9.64 9.30
CA THR A 65 -8.85 11.09 9.22
C THR A 65 -7.73 11.78 8.45
N LEU A 66 -6.48 11.70 8.91
CA LEU A 66 -5.33 12.38 8.32
C LEU A 66 -4.90 11.81 6.95
N GLY A 67 -5.29 10.58 6.64
CA GLY A 67 -5.06 9.96 5.33
C GLY A 67 -6.01 10.43 4.23
N GLN A 68 -7.04 11.22 4.55
CA GLN A 68 -8.01 11.66 3.55
C GLN A 68 -7.36 12.61 2.54
N ARG A 69 -7.47 12.26 1.26
CA ARG A 69 -7.02 13.09 0.14
C ARG A 69 -8.16 13.27 -0.85
N ARG A 70 -8.47 14.53 -1.19
CA ARG A 70 -9.37 14.89 -2.29
C ARG A 70 -8.54 15.41 -3.44
N LYS A 71 -8.87 15.00 -4.67
CA LYS A 71 -8.16 15.46 -5.87
C LYS A 71 -8.16 17.00 -5.93
N GLY A 72 -6.99 17.59 -6.17
CA GLY A 72 -6.79 19.04 -6.21
C GLY A 72 -6.92 19.73 -4.86
N HIS A 73 -6.78 19.01 -3.76
CA HIS A 73 -6.75 19.56 -2.42
C HIS A 73 -5.57 19.00 -1.62
N LEU A 74 -5.02 19.83 -0.74
CA LEU A 74 -3.99 19.47 0.22
C LEU A 74 -4.60 19.37 1.62
N PRO A 75 -4.21 18.36 2.41
CA PRO A 75 -4.60 18.29 3.81
C PRO A 75 -3.91 19.42 4.58
N TYR A 76 -4.70 20.36 5.09
CA TYR A 76 -4.22 21.45 5.93
C TYR A 76 -4.59 21.13 7.37
N VAL A 77 -3.60 21.16 8.26
CA VAL A 77 -3.78 20.83 9.68
C VAL A 77 -3.51 22.03 10.55
N ILE A 78 -4.25 22.08 11.64
CA ILE A 78 -4.00 23.00 12.73
C ILE A 78 -3.85 22.15 13.99
N VAL A 79 -2.68 22.22 14.61
CA VAL A 79 -2.29 21.44 15.77
C VAL A 79 -2.16 22.38 16.95
N GLU A 80 -2.97 22.18 17.97
CA GLU A 80 -2.86 22.89 19.25
C GLU A 80 -2.05 22.04 20.20
N LEU A 81 -1.01 22.64 20.76
CA LEU A 81 -0.08 22.01 21.68
C LEU A 81 -0.54 22.19 23.14
N GLU A 82 0.01 21.38 24.04
CA GLU A 82 -0.24 21.49 25.48
C GLU A 82 0.17 22.85 26.07
N ASP A 83 1.16 23.53 25.45
CA ASP A 83 1.69 24.83 25.86
C ASP A 83 0.92 26.03 25.25
N ASP A 84 -0.33 25.81 24.82
CA ASP A 84 -1.21 26.80 24.17
C ASP A 84 -0.67 27.40 22.86
N ARG A 85 0.43 26.86 22.33
CA ARG A 85 0.90 27.21 20.99
C ARG A 85 0.08 26.47 19.94
N ARG A 86 -0.10 27.11 18.79
CA ARG A 86 -0.80 26.56 17.64
C ARG A 86 0.16 26.48 16.46
N VAL A 87 0.21 25.34 15.80
CA VAL A 87 1.00 25.14 14.59
C VAL A 87 0.04 24.82 13.45
N GLU A 88 0.08 25.59 12.38
CA GLU A 88 -0.78 25.41 11.21
C GLU A 88 0.05 25.25 9.93
N GLY A 89 -0.41 24.42 9.00
CA GLY A 89 0.31 24.18 7.74
C GLY A 89 -0.19 22.96 6.99
N VAL A 90 0.50 22.59 5.91
CA VAL A 90 0.12 21.43 5.10
C VAL A 90 0.63 20.16 5.78
N LEU A 91 -0.24 19.18 5.99
CA LEU A 91 0.16 17.88 6.51
C LEU A 91 1.08 17.18 5.50
N HIS A 92 2.30 16.89 5.93
CA HIS A 92 3.30 16.20 5.13
C HIS A 92 3.26 14.68 5.38
N ALA A 93 3.40 14.30 6.65
CA ALA A 93 3.45 12.91 7.08
C ALA A 93 2.94 12.77 8.52
N TYR A 94 2.56 11.55 8.89
CA TYR A 94 2.19 11.20 10.26
C TYR A 94 2.52 9.72 10.52
N THR A 95 2.83 9.39 11.76
CA THR A 95 3.13 8.00 12.15
C THR A 95 1.82 7.23 12.39
N THR A 96 1.70 6.06 11.75
CA THR A 96 0.49 5.21 11.80
C THR A 96 0.64 3.95 12.67
N ILE A 97 1.83 3.67 13.19
CA ILE A 97 2.13 2.41 13.89
C ILE A 97 1.22 2.27 15.13
N ASP A 98 0.52 1.15 15.21
CA ASP A 98 -0.27 0.77 16.39
C ASP A 98 0.67 0.20 17.47
N GLY A 99 0.55 0.68 18.71
CA GLY A 99 1.36 0.27 19.86
C GLY A 99 1.75 1.42 20.79
N ASP A 100 2.85 1.24 21.53
CA ASP A 100 3.42 2.18 22.52
C ASP A 100 4.29 3.30 21.90
N HIS A 101 4.25 3.48 20.58
CA HIS A 101 5.07 4.49 19.91
C HIS A 101 4.33 5.82 19.74
N PRO A 102 4.98 6.97 20.01
CA PRO A 102 4.35 8.28 19.85
C PRO A 102 3.97 8.51 18.38
N ARG A 103 2.73 8.95 18.18
CA ARG A 103 2.12 9.27 16.88
C ARG A 103 2.45 10.69 16.44
N ASP A 104 3.62 10.87 15.85
CA ASP A 104 4.11 12.19 15.47
C ASP A 104 3.43 12.72 14.19
N ILE A 105 3.36 14.05 14.07
CA ILE A 105 2.86 14.76 12.88
C ILE A 105 3.97 15.64 12.31
N ALA A 106 4.22 15.52 11.00
CA ALA A 106 5.05 16.44 10.25
C ALA A 106 4.16 17.43 9.48
N VAL A 107 4.37 18.73 9.73
CA VAL A 107 3.67 19.84 9.07
C VAL A 107 4.66 20.60 8.20
N MET A 108 4.31 20.83 6.94
CA MET A 108 5.08 21.58 5.95
C MET A 108 4.66 23.05 5.92
N ASN A 109 5.63 23.95 5.71
CA ASN A 109 5.47 25.40 5.75
C ASN A 109 4.68 25.85 6.99
N PRO A 110 5.17 25.49 8.20
CA PRO A 110 4.45 25.75 9.42
C PRO A 110 4.36 27.24 9.71
N LYS A 111 3.21 27.66 10.18
CA LYS A 111 3.01 28.95 10.85
C LYS A 111 2.68 28.66 12.30
N VAL A 112 3.40 29.32 13.20
CA VAL A 112 3.26 29.12 14.64
C VAL A 112 2.56 30.33 15.23
N THR A 113 1.58 30.11 16.10
CA THR A 113 0.90 31.15 16.86
C THR A 113 1.07 30.89 18.35
N ALA A 114 1.50 31.88 19.11
CA ALA A 114 1.62 31.82 20.56
C ALA A 114 1.27 33.19 21.15
N GLY A 115 0.48 33.24 22.22
CA GLY A 115 0.10 34.51 22.85
C GLY A 115 -0.65 35.48 21.93
N GLY A 116 -1.30 34.99 20.87
CA GLY A 116 -2.01 35.80 19.87
C GLY A 116 -1.13 36.36 18.75
N GLU A 117 0.19 36.16 18.82
CA GLU A 117 1.12 36.54 17.75
C GLU A 117 1.42 35.34 16.86
N ALA A 118 1.39 35.54 15.54
CA ALA A 118 1.66 34.50 14.56
C ALA A 118 2.93 34.81 13.75
N TRP A 119 3.80 33.82 13.60
CA TRP A 119 5.05 33.94 12.84
C TRP A 119 5.33 32.69 12.03
N GLU A 120 6.17 32.85 11.00
CA GLU A 120 6.70 31.74 10.21
C GLU A 120 8.15 31.50 10.66
N PRO A 121 8.50 30.30 11.17
CA PRO A 121 9.83 30.00 11.69
C PRO A 121 10.89 29.85 10.59
N GLY A 122 10.53 29.96 9.30
CA GLY A 122 11.45 29.78 8.18
C GLY A 122 11.94 28.33 7.99
N ALA A 123 11.23 27.35 8.57
CA ALA A 123 11.50 25.93 8.40
C ALA A 123 10.58 25.34 7.33
N ASP A 124 11.10 24.42 6.49
CA ASP A 124 10.26 23.72 5.51
C ASP A 124 9.29 22.75 6.19
N PHE A 125 9.73 22.13 7.30
CA PHE A 125 8.97 21.16 8.06
C PHE A 125 9.12 21.39 9.57
N VAL A 126 8.07 21.07 10.32
CA VAL A 126 8.12 20.88 11.77
C VAL A 126 7.53 19.53 12.12
N ILE A 127 8.22 18.80 12.99
CA ILE A 127 7.76 17.52 13.54
C ILE A 127 7.23 17.80 14.95
N ILE A 128 6.00 17.39 15.19
CA ILE A 128 5.28 17.57 16.45
C ILE A 128 5.06 16.19 17.06
N ASN A 129 5.63 15.97 18.24
CA ASN A 129 5.44 14.73 18.97
C ASN A 129 4.02 14.62 19.52
N ALA A 130 3.47 13.40 19.53
CA ALA A 130 2.09 13.14 19.93
C ALA A 130 1.75 13.56 21.36
N ASP A 131 2.70 13.37 22.27
CA ASP A 131 2.61 13.71 23.69
C ASP A 131 2.41 15.21 23.91
N ARG A 132 2.78 16.04 22.94
CA ARG A 132 2.60 17.49 23.00
C ARG A 132 1.31 17.97 22.37
N ILE A 133 0.55 17.09 21.73
CA ILE A 133 -0.65 17.45 20.96
C ILE A 133 -1.86 17.42 21.88
N ARG A 134 -2.49 18.57 22.05
CA ARG A 134 -3.78 18.69 22.73
C ARG A 134 -4.94 18.38 21.78
N LYS A 135 -4.94 19.00 20.60
CA LYS A 135 -6.00 18.85 19.59
C LYS A 135 -5.46 19.03 18.17
N ILE A 136 -6.12 18.37 17.23
CA ILE A 136 -5.84 18.48 15.79
C ILE A 136 -7.14 18.82 15.08
N TRP A 137 -7.11 19.86 14.26
CA TRP A 137 -8.13 20.12 13.24
C TRP A 137 -7.52 19.89 11.88
N MET A 138 -8.31 19.33 10.97
CA MET A 138 -7.90 19.12 9.59
C MET A 138 -8.97 19.66 8.64
N SER A 139 -8.52 20.33 7.59
CA SER A 139 -9.33 20.76 6.46
C SER A 139 -8.65 20.36 5.15
N LEU A 140 -9.40 20.41 4.05
CA LEU A 140 -8.87 20.17 2.71
C LEU A 140 -8.81 21.51 1.98
N ALA A 141 -7.63 22.10 1.93
CA ALA A 141 -7.40 23.37 1.22
C ALA A 141 -7.22 23.10 -0.28
N PRO A 142 -7.66 23.99 -1.18
CA PRO A 142 -7.37 23.88 -2.61
C PRO A 142 -5.85 23.81 -2.84
N ASP A 143 -5.41 22.88 -3.68
CA ASP A 143 -4.01 22.76 -4.06
C ASP A 143 -3.67 23.84 -5.11
N PRO A 144 -2.77 24.79 -4.82
CA PRO A 144 -2.41 25.85 -5.76
C PRO A 144 -1.70 25.33 -7.02
N GLY A 145 -1.10 24.14 -6.97
CA GLY A 145 -0.45 23.49 -8.11
C GLY A 145 -1.37 22.57 -8.92
N ALA A 146 -2.60 22.35 -8.46
CA ALA A 146 -3.50 21.45 -9.16
C ALA A 146 -4.01 22.07 -10.47
N PRO A 147 -4.08 21.30 -11.57
CA PRO A 147 -4.69 21.78 -12.80
C PRO A 147 -6.13 22.16 -12.49
N THR A 148 -6.44 23.45 -12.58
CA THR A 148 -7.79 23.96 -12.43
C THR A 148 -8.66 23.21 -13.43
N ARG A 149 -9.56 22.36 -12.91
CA ARG A 149 -10.59 21.75 -13.74
C ARG A 149 -11.38 22.94 -14.25
N ARG A 150 -11.20 23.32 -15.53
CA ARG A 150 -12.09 24.29 -16.19
C ARG A 150 -13.51 23.88 -15.79
N PRO A 151 -14.34 24.81 -15.28
CA PRO A 151 -15.75 24.51 -15.09
C PRO A 151 -16.22 23.91 -16.41
N SER A 152 -16.64 22.65 -16.39
CA SER A 152 -17.35 22.08 -17.53
C SER A 152 -18.47 23.07 -17.78
N ALA A 153 -18.44 23.74 -18.93
CA ALA A 153 -19.41 24.76 -19.28
C ALA A 153 -20.76 24.23 -18.84
N ALA A 154 -21.43 24.98 -17.97
CA ALA A 154 -22.79 24.70 -17.58
C ALA A 154 -23.54 24.39 -18.88
N VAL A 155 -24.11 23.18 -18.97
CA VAL A 155 -25.06 22.86 -20.03
C VAL A 155 -26.11 23.95 -19.91
N ALA A 156 -26.07 24.92 -20.83
CA ALA A 156 -27.05 25.98 -20.88
C ALA A 156 -28.43 25.29 -20.90
N PRO A 157 -29.39 25.70 -20.05
CA PRO A 157 -30.73 25.20 -20.18
C PRO A 157 -31.17 25.47 -21.62
N SER A 158 -31.44 24.40 -22.36
CA SER A 158 -31.94 24.46 -23.73
C SER A 158 -33.17 25.37 -23.73
N SER A 159 -33.08 26.53 -24.39
CA SER A 159 -34.18 27.49 -24.55
C SER A 159 -35.27 27.00 -25.50
N ALA A 160 -35.34 25.70 -25.81
CA ALA A 160 -36.30 25.11 -26.74
C ALA A 160 -37.73 24.93 -26.17
N ALA A 161 -38.08 25.56 -25.05
CA ALA A 161 -39.41 25.46 -24.43
C ALA A 161 -40.25 26.75 -24.50
N ALA A 162 -39.80 27.80 -25.19
CA ALA A 162 -40.49 29.11 -25.20
C ALA A 162 -41.16 29.49 -26.53
N GLU A 163 -41.34 28.57 -27.47
CA GLU A 163 -41.99 28.86 -28.76
C GLU A 163 -43.11 27.86 -29.07
N ARG A 164 -44.08 27.74 -28.16
CA ARG A 164 -45.46 27.29 -28.45
C ARG A 164 -46.43 27.94 -27.45
N ALA A 165 -46.78 29.19 -27.72
CA ALA A 165 -48.01 29.84 -27.24
C ALA A 165 -48.49 30.80 -28.32
#